data_AF-A0A1V5NXV6-F1
#
_entry.id   AF-A0A1V5NXV6-F1
#
_cell.length_a   1.000
_cell.length_b   1.000
_cell.length_c   1.000
_cell.angle_alpha   90.00
_cell.angle_beta   90.00
_cell.angle_gamma   90.00
#
_symmetry.space_group_name_H-M   'P 1'
#
loop_
_entity.id
_entity.type
_entity.pdbx_description
1 polymer ?
#
loop_
_entity_poly.entity_id
_entity_poly.type
_entity_poly.pdbx_seq_one_letter_code
_entity_poly.pdbx_strand_id
1 'polypeptide(L)'
;MAKILREGASYTQRDIVDILSEFSAFKDRVIKKFKDLSRELEGKANEHELWVNVYLISNDYAEEVTGKRLKLHEQMQKNIS
;
A
#
# COMPACT_ATOMS: atom_id res chain seq x y z
N MET A 1 -12.44 0.09 -6.65
CA MET A 1 -12.00 -0.52 -5.39
C MET A 1 -11.48 -1.91 -5.76
N ALA A 2 -10.19 -2.17 -5.57
CA ALA A 2 -9.65 -3.50 -5.83
C ALA A 2 -10.43 -4.54 -5.01
N LYS A 3 -10.95 -5.58 -5.65
CA LYS A 3 -11.60 -6.69 -4.94
C LYS A 3 -10.56 -7.33 -4.02
N ILE A 4 -10.84 -7.35 -2.73
CA ILE A 4 -9.99 -8.03 -1.75
C ILE A 4 -10.11 -9.53 -2.03
N LEU A 5 -9.00 -10.15 -2.42
CA LEU A 5 -8.92 -11.60 -2.53
C LEU A 5 -9.04 -12.21 -1.14
N ARG A 6 -10.13 -12.94 -0.91
CA ARG A 6 -10.33 -13.84 0.21
C ARG A 6 -9.70 -15.19 -0.10
N GLU A 7 -8.99 -15.71 0.89
CA GLU A 7 -8.44 -17.06 0.88
C GLU A 7 -9.56 -18.11 0.76
N GLY A 8 -9.34 -19.17 -0.03
CA GLY A 8 -10.32 -20.24 -0.26
C GLY A 8 -11.46 -19.92 -1.24
N ALA A 9 -11.57 -18.68 -1.75
CA ALA A 9 -12.56 -18.33 -2.77
C ALA A 9 -12.06 -18.62 -4.20
N SER A 10 -12.98 -19.02 -5.08
CA SER A 10 -12.70 -19.18 -6.51
C SER A 10 -12.97 -17.88 -7.26
N TYR A 11 -12.06 -17.50 -8.16
CA TYR A 11 -12.15 -16.28 -8.97
C TYR A 11 -12.21 -16.63 -10.45
N THR A 12 -12.94 -15.84 -11.23
CA THR A 12 -12.91 -16.02 -12.68
C THR A 12 -11.59 -15.52 -13.25
N GLN A 13 -11.20 -15.99 -14.43
CA GLN A 13 -10.02 -15.46 -15.14
C GLN A 13 -10.10 -13.94 -15.31
N ARG A 14 -11.29 -13.41 -15.59
CA ARG A 14 -11.52 -11.95 -15.71
C ARG A 14 -11.20 -11.22 -14.40
N ASP A 15 -11.70 -11.71 -13.27
CA ASP A 15 -11.40 -11.10 -11.96
C ASP A 15 -9.89 -11.05 -11.68
N ILE A 16 -9.17 -12.12 -12.03
CA ILE A 16 -7.71 -12.17 -11.86
C ILE A 16 -7.00 -11.16 -12.78
N VAL A 17 -7.40 -11.09 -14.05
CA VAL A 17 -6.82 -10.15 -15.02
C VAL A 17 -7.05 -8.69 -14.60
N ASP A 18 -8.23 -8.36 -14.10
CA ASP A 18 -8.56 -7.01 -13.64
C ASP A 18 -7.67 -6.62 -12.44
N ILE A 19 -7.49 -7.53 -11.47
CA ILE A 19 -6.63 -7.29 -10.30
C ILE A 19 -5.17 -7.12 -10.70
N LEU A 20 -4.66 -7.97 -11.60
CA LEU A 20 -3.29 -7.86 -12.09
C LEU A 20 -3.05 -6.55 -12.86
N SER A 21 -4.06 -6.11 -13.61
CA SER A 21 -4.01 -4.83 -14.34
C SER A 21 -3.99 -3.64 -13.39
N GLU A 22 -4.86 -3.64 -12.36
CA GLU A 22 -4.84 -2.63 -11.30
C GLU A 22 -3.50 -2.60 -10.54
N PHE A 23 -2.95 -3.78 -10.22
CA PHE A 23 -1.66 -3.91 -9.56
C PHE A 23 -0.51 -3.39 -10.44
N SER A 24 -0.51 -3.70 -11.74
CA SER A 24 0.50 -3.19 -12.68
C SER A 24 0.46 -1.66 -12.74
N ALA A 25 -0.73 -1.08 -12.90
CA ALA A 25 -0.88 0.37 -12.92
C ALA A 25 -0.47 1.03 -11.59
N PHE A 26 -0.73 0.37 -10.46
CA PHE A 26 -0.25 0.82 -9.15
C PHE A 26 1.27 0.79 -9.06
N LYS A 27 1.91 -0.32 -9.46
CA LYS A 27 3.37 -0.44 -9.52
C LYS A 27 4.00 0.69 -10.32
N ASP A 28 3.46 0.99 -11.50
CA ASP A 28 3.99 2.07 -12.35
C ASP A 28 3.91 3.45 -11.67
N ARG A 29 2.80 3.74 -10.97
CA ARG A 29 2.65 4.98 -10.20
C ARG A 29 3.63 5.06 -9.04
N VAL A 30 3.84 3.96 -8.31
CA VAL A 30 4.81 3.89 -7.21
C VAL A 30 6.22 4.13 -7.72
N ILE A 31 6.62 3.44 -8.80
CA ILE A 31 7.94 3.60 -9.42
C ILE A 31 8.16 5.05 -9.85
N LYS A 32 7.17 5.66 -10.51
CA LYS A 32 7.28 7.06 -10.94
C LYS A 32 7.51 7.99 -9.75
N LYS A 33 6.67 7.89 -8.71
CA LYS A 33 6.82 8.71 -7.49
C LYS A 33 8.17 8.52 -6.81
N PHE A 34 8.66 7.28 -6.74
CA PHE A 34 9.96 7.01 -6.12
C PHE A 34 11.11 7.61 -6.92
N LYS A 35 11.06 7.54 -8.26
CA LYS A 35 12.04 8.20 -9.13
C LYS A 35 11.99 9.73 -9.03
N ASP A 36 10.81 10.31 -8.87
CA ASP A 36 10.66 11.75 -8.69
C ASP A 36 11.27 12.18 -7.36
N LEU A 37 10.90 11.52 -6.26
CA LEU A 37 11.45 11.78 -4.92
C LEU A 37 12.98 11.57 -4.87
N SER A 38 13.49 10.50 -5.48
CA SER A 38 14.92 10.24 -5.49
C SER A 38 15.71 11.35 -6.16
N ARG A 39 15.18 11.96 -7.23
CA ARG A 39 15.82 13.09 -7.90
C ARG A 39 15.77 14.37 -7.09
N GLU A 40 14.74 14.55 -6.25
CA GLU A 40 14.64 15.71 -5.36
C GLU A 40 15.63 15.64 -4.20
N LEU A 41 15.93 14.42 -3.74
CA LEU A 41 16.84 14.16 -2.62
C LEU A 41 18.31 14.08 -3.04
N GLU A 42 18.58 13.74 -4.30
CA GLU A 42 19.93 13.58 -4.83
C GLU A 42 20.78 14.86 -4.63
N GLY A 43 21.97 14.67 -4.04
CA GLY A 43 22.96 15.74 -3.87
C GLY A 43 22.65 16.71 -2.72
N LYS A 44 21.62 16.44 -1.91
CA LYS A 44 21.38 17.17 -0.66
C LYS A 44 22.41 16.74 0.39
N ALA A 45 22.94 17.69 1.16
CA ALA A 45 23.93 17.42 2.22
C ALA A 45 23.43 16.44 3.30
N ASN A 46 22.10 16.28 3.43
CA ASN A 46 21.42 15.40 4.37
C ASN A 46 20.57 14.32 3.67
N GLU A 47 20.89 13.94 2.43
CA GLU A 47 20.14 12.97 1.63
C GLU A 47 19.83 11.67 2.40
N HIS A 48 20.82 11.08 3.06
CA HIS A 48 20.64 9.86 3.86
C HIS A 48 19.61 10.05 4.98
N GLU A 49 19.68 11.16 5.73
CA GLU A 49 18.75 11.46 6.81
C GLU A 49 17.32 11.69 6.30
N LEU A 50 17.18 12.36 5.14
CA LEU A 50 15.89 12.54 4.50
C LEU A 50 15.26 11.20 4.09
N TRP A 51 16.05 10.29 3.53
CA TRP A 51 15.57 8.95 3.18
C TRP A 51 15.15 8.13 4.41
N VAL A 52 15.94 8.17 5.48
CA VAL A 52 15.60 7.50 6.75
C VAL A 52 14.29 8.05 7.29
N ASN A 53 14.11 9.37 7.32
CA ASN A 53 12.88 9.99 7.81
C ASN A 53 11.66 9.62 6.95
N VAL A 54 11.80 9.60 5.62
CA VAL A 54 10.72 9.14 4.72
C VAL A 54 10.34 7.69 5.02
N TYR A 55 11.32 6.81 5.23
CA TYR A 55 11.07 5.41 5.57
C TYR A 55 10.31 5.26 6.89
N LEU A 56 10.76 5.96 7.94
CA LEU A 56 10.12 5.91 9.26
C LEU A 56 8.65 6.37 9.21
N ILE A 57 8.39 7.54 8.60
CA ILE A 57 7.03 8.06 8.45
C ILE A 57 6.16 7.11 7.62
N SER A 58 6.72 6.49 6.58
CA SER A 58 5.99 5.53 5.75
C SER A 58 5.63 4.27 6.52
N ASN A 59 6.52 3.79 7.39
CA ASN A 59 6.23 2.66 8.28
C ASN A 59 5.17 3.01 9.30
N ASP A 60 5.30 4.13 9.99
CA ASP A 60 4.31 4.60 10.98
C ASP A 60 2.91 4.68 10.35
N TYR A 61 2.82 5.24 9.13
CA TYR A 61 1.57 5.31 8.39
C TYR A 61 1.03 3.92 8.03
N ALA A 62 1.88 3.00 7.56
CA ALA A 62 1.47 1.65 7.21
C ALA A 62 0.95 0.87 8.43
N GLU A 63 1.59 1.03 9.59
CA GLU A 63 1.15 0.47 10.86
C GLU A 63 -0.19 1.07 11.30
N GLU A 64 -0.36 2.40 11.23
CA GLU A 64 -1.61 3.07 11.58
C GLU A 64 -2.78 2.60 10.70
N VAL A 65 -2.57 2.51 9.38
CA VAL A 65 -3.58 2.01 8.43
C VAL A 65 -3.96 0.56 8.73
N THR A 66 -2.97 -0.28 9.03
CA THR A 66 -3.19 -1.69 9.40
C THR A 66 -3.99 -1.78 10.70
N GLY A 67 -3.63 -1.00 11.72
CA GLY A 67 -4.36 -0.94 12.99
C GLY A 67 -5.80 -0.46 12.83
N LYS A 68 -6.05 0.56 12.00
CA LYS A 68 -7.41 1.01 11.66
C LYS A 68 -8.22 -0.09 10.98
N ARG A 69 -7.63 -0.85 10.06
CA ARG A 69 -8.28 -1.95 9.35
C ARG A 69 -8.63 -3.11 10.28
N LEU A 70 -7.76 -3.46 11.23
CA LEU A 70 -8.01 -4.48 12.24
C LEU A 70 -9.17 -4.09 13.16
N LYS A 71 -9.18 -2.85 13.68
CA LYS A 71 -10.27 -2.34 14.54
C LYS A 71 -11.64 -2.36 13.83
N LEU A 72 -11.67 -1.98 12.54
CA LEU A 72 -12.87 -2.07 11.70
C LEU A 72 -13.36 -3.51 11.56
N HIS A 73 -12.44 -4.46 11.35
CA HIS A 73 -12.78 -5.88 11.23
C HIS A 73 -13.35 -6.44 12.54
N GLU A 74 -12.74 -6.11 13.68
CA GLU A 74 -13.21 -6.50 15.02
C GLU A 74 -14.60 -5.93 15.34
N GLN A 75 -14.87 -4.66 14.99
CA GLN A 75 -16.20 -4.06 15.15
C GLN A 75 -17.25 -4.74 14.27
N MET A 76 -16.91 -5.06 13.02
CA MET A 76 -17.83 -5.78 12.14
C MET A 76 -18.15 -7.19 12.66
N GLN A 77 -17.17 -7.90 13.23
CA GLN A 77 -17.40 -9.22 13.82
C GLN A 77 -18.27 -9.16 15.07
N LYS A 78 -18.07 -8.16 15.94
CA LYS A 78 -18.92 -7.96 17.14
C LYS A 78 -20.38 -7.60 16.83
N ASN A 79 -20.65 -6.99 15.67
CA ASN A 79 -22.00 -6.60 15.27
C ASN A 79 -22.80 -7.74 14.57
N ILE A 80 -22.16 -8.89 14.34
CA ILE A 80 -22.76 -10.07 13.69
C ILE A 80 -22.95 -11.23 14.69
N SER A 81 -22.37 -11.15 15.89
CA SER A 81 -22.62 -12.03 17.04
C SER A 81 -23.64 -11.42 18.01
#